data_AF-A0A7H0HS39-F1
#
_entry.id   AF-A0A7H0HS39-F1
#
_cell.length_a   1.000
_cell.length_b   1.000
_cell.length_c   1.000
_cell.angle_alpha   90.00
_cell.angle_beta   90.00
_cell.angle_gamma   90.00
#
_symmetry.space_group_name_H-M   'P 1'
#
loop_
_entity.id
_entity.type
_entity.pdbx_description
1 polymer ?
#
loop_
_entity_poly.entity_id
_entity_poly.type
_entity_poly.pdbx_seq_one_letter_code
_entity_poly.pdbx_strand_id
1 'polypeptide(L)'
;MAQLVRRNQALLSEDQRKDFVTAVWGVKSGGHYDEFVKTHVSRPDSYHHVPTFLPWHREFVRIFEVALPPSTSGQTLSVPYWDWTDTGSSPWTDDFMGGNGRAGDDRVMTGRFAISAGWNCIDPSREIPSYLRRQFGAGVPHLPTAGDVSDCLAMTPYDSEPWEGVSQSFRKSLEGVITPDIHNMVHRWIGGNMELTSSPNDPVFWLHHANIDRLWAQWQREHPTETYRPQSGGPPGQNVGDLMPPWSSVRVSAVLDHRSLGYVYDIENPTAQGDRMYPGDTLRGGDSISAGGGRYRLVYETDGNLVLYQDGEHTPRWSSGTQRRSPGMCVMQMDGDLTIDDADGQRVWSLGVDGRGNRLRLTADGAMEVTGLSGAIAWRSTHDVMV
;
A
#
# COMPACT_ATOMS: atom_id res chain seq x y z
N MET A 1 -13.03 1.44 -14.99
CA MET A 1 -12.87 0.35 -14.00
C MET A 1 -12.71 1.00 -12.63
N ALA A 2 -13.14 0.34 -11.55
CA ALA A 2 -12.88 0.83 -10.19
C ALA A 2 -11.36 0.95 -9.98
N GLN A 3 -10.92 2.06 -9.40
CA GLN A 3 -9.52 2.28 -9.08
C GLN A 3 -9.10 1.37 -7.91
N LEU A 4 -7.98 0.66 -8.07
CA LEU A 4 -7.44 -0.20 -7.02
C LEU A 4 -6.76 0.67 -5.94
N VAL A 5 -6.90 0.32 -4.67
CA VAL A 5 -6.30 1.09 -3.56
C VAL A 5 -5.32 0.20 -2.80
N ARG A 6 -4.02 0.52 -2.86
CA ARG A 6 -3.01 -0.11 -2.01
C ARG A 6 -3.07 0.49 -0.61
N ARG A 7 -3.32 -0.36 0.38
CA ARG A 7 -3.57 0.06 1.77
C ARG A 7 -2.41 -0.31 2.68
N ASN A 8 -2.25 0.44 3.77
CA ASN A 8 -1.32 0.09 4.82
C ASN A 8 -1.72 -1.28 5.39
N GLN A 9 -0.77 -2.21 5.48
CA GLN A 9 -0.98 -3.54 6.02
C GLN A 9 -1.58 -3.51 7.44
N ALA A 10 -1.24 -2.48 8.22
CA ALA A 10 -1.72 -2.25 9.58
C ALA A 10 -3.24 -2.08 9.69
N LEU A 11 -3.88 -1.67 8.60
CA LEU A 11 -5.28 -1.29 8.54
C LEU A 11 -6.15 -2.38 7.88
N LEU A 12 -5.55 -3.53 7.55
CA LEU A 12 -6.27 -4.69 7.05
C LEU A 12 -7.01 -5.40 8.19
N SER A 13 -8.24 -5.81 7.93
CA SER A 13 -8.93 -6.78 8.81
C SER A 13 -8.23 -8.14 8.77
N GLU A 14 -8.57 -9.00 9.72
CA GLU A 14 -8.11 -10.41 9.73
C GLU A 14 -8.47 -11.13 8.42
N ASP A 15 -9.70 -10.97 7.95
CA ASP A 15 -10.14 -11.56 6.67
C ASP A 15 -9.33 -11.03 5.48
N GLN A 16 -9.03 -9.73 5.44
CA GLN A 16 -8.22 -9.14 4.36
C GLN A 16 -6.79 -9.69 4.37
N ARG A 17 -6.17 -9.87 5.54
CA ARG A 17 -4.85 -10.50 5.68
C ARG A 17 -4.89 -11.95 5.19
N LYS A 18 -5.92 -12.71 5.61
CA LYS A 18 -6.13 -14.10 5.21
C LYS A 18 -6.36 -14.25 3.70
N ASP A 19 -7.17 -13.38 3.11
CA ASP A 19 -7.43 -13.37 1.66
C ASP A 19 -6.13 -13.07 0.89
N PHE A 20 -5.33 -12.10 1.33
CA PHE A 20 -4.03 -11.80 0.72
C PHE A 20 -3.07 -13.00 0.81
N VAL A 21 -2.91 -13.59 2.00
CA VAL A 21 -2.04 -14.77 2.19
C VAL A 21 -2.51 -15.95 1.33
N THR A 22 -3.82 -16.16 1.24
CA THR A 22 -4.42 -17.18 0.38
C THR A 22 -4.10 -16.92 -1.09
N ALA A 23 -4.20 -15.66 -1.54
CA ALA A 23 -3.92 -15.28 -2.91
C ALA A 23 -2.44 -15.45 -3.28
N VAL A 24 -1.52 -15.07 -2.39
CA VAL A 24 -0.07 -15.34 -2.56
C VAL A 24 0.18 -16.84 -2.74
N TRP A 25 -0.48 -17.68 -1.94
CA TRP A 25 -0.42 -19.13 -2.08
C TRP A 25 -1.04 -19.64 -3.39
N GLY A 26 -2.07 -18.97 -3.91
CA GLY A 26 -2.62 -19.23 -5.24
C GLY A 26 -1.58 -19.01 -6.34
N VAL A 27 -0.81 -17.91 -6.28
CA VAL A 27 0.29 -17.64 -7.22
C VAL A 27 1.40 -18.69 -7.09
N LYS A 28 1.73 -19.11 -5.85
CA LYS A 28 2.75 -20.13 -5.57
C LYS A 28 2.36 -21.51 -6.08
N SER A 29 1.16 -21.97 -5.75
CA SER A 29 0.66 -23.29 -6.16
C SER A 29 0.37 -23.40 -7.66
N GLY A 30 0.07 -22.27 -8.33
CA GLY A 30 0.01 -22.19 -9.79
C GLY A 30 1.37 -22.23 -10.49
N GLY A 31 2.49 -22.25 -9.75
CA GLY A 31 3.85 -22.29 -10.29
C GLY A 31 4.37 -20.93 -10.79
N HIS A 32 3.61 -19.85 -10.60
CA HIS A 32 3.97 -18.52 -11.11
C HIS A 32 4.86 -17.72 -10.16
N TYR A 33 4.75 -17.94 -8.84
CA TYR A 33 5.51 -17.17 -7.85
C TYR A 33 7.02 -17.31 -8.05
N ASP A 34 7.48 -18.51 -8.39
CA ASP A 34 8.91 -18.79 -8.58
C ASP A 34 9.48 -18.12 -9.85
N GLU A 35 8.63 -17.77 -10.83
CA GLU A 35 9.06 -16.97 -11.97
C GLU A 35 9.33 -15.51 -11.59
N PHE A 36 8.63 -14.96 -10.59
CA PHE A 36 8.96 -13.65 -10.03
C PHE A 36 10.34 -13.68 -9.37
N VAL A 37 10.61 -14.69 -8.54
CA VAL A 37 11.93 -14.86 -7.91
C VAL A 37 13.03 -14.98 -8.97
N LYS A 38 12.85 -15.84 -9.98
CA LYS A 38 13.83 -15.98 -11.09
C LYS A 38 14.03 -14.68 -11.86
N THR A 39 12.96 -13.93 -12.11
CA THR A 39 13.00 -12.63 -12.79
C THR A 39 13.91 -11.65 -12.05
N HIS A 40 13.73 -11.54 -10.73
CA HIS A 40 14.52 -10.68 -9.86
C HIS A 40 15.97 -11.16 -9.62
N VAL A 41 16.26 -12.44 -9.89
CA VAL A 41 17.65 -12.96 -9.84
C VAL A 41 18.38 -12.75 -11.18
N SER A 42 17.65 -12.65 -12.30
CA SER A 42 18.24 -12.83 -13.63
C SER A 42 19.28 -11.78 -14.05
N ARG A 43 19.05 -10.50 -13.72
CA ARG A 43 19.88 -9.34 -14.15
C ARG A 43 19.81 -8.16 -13.17
N PRO A 44 20.20 -8.34 -11.90
CA PRO A 44 20.07 -7.32 -10.86
C PRO A 44 20.66 -5.96 -11.25
N ASP A 45 21.80 -5.95 -11.95
CA ASP A 45 22.49 -4.72 -12.39
C ASP A 45 21.69 -3.87 -13.39
N SER A 46 20.63 -4.41 -14.00
CA SER A 46 19.79 -3.66 -14.95
C SER A 46 18.69 -2.83 -14.28
N TYR A 47 18.52 -2.98 -12.98
CA TYR A 47 17.49 -2.28 -12.20
C TYR A 47 17.90 -1.91 -10.77
N HIS A 48 19.01 -2.43 -10.23
CA HIS A 48 19.59 -1.94 -8.99
C HIS A 48 20.76 -1.01 -9.27
N HIS A 49 20.94 -0.02 -8.41
CA HIS A 49 21.96 1.01 -8.43
C HIS A 49 21.92 1.92 -9.65
N VAL A 50 20.80 1.87 -10.38
CA VAL A 50 20.55 2.60 -11.63
C VAL A 50 19.22 3.37 -11.56
N PRO A 51 19.01 4.38 -12.42
CA PRO A 51 17.79 5.19 -12.41
C PRO A 51 16.49 4.39 -12.55
N THR A 52 16.52 3.23 -13.21
CA THR A 52 15.33 2.39 -13.42
C THR A 52 14.86 1.64 -12.18
N PHE A 53 15.56 1.73 -11.05
CA PHE A 53 15.18 1.04 -9.80
C PHE A 53 13.70 1.21 -9.44
N LEU A 54 13.22 2.46 -9.37
CA LEU A 54 11.84 2.76 -8.99
C LEU A 54 10.81 2.33 -10.06
N PRO A 55 10.93 2.70 -11.35
CA PRO A 55 9.98 2.25 -12.37
C PRO A 55 9.98 0.73 -12.54
N TRP A 56 11.13 0.08 -12.39
CA TRP A 56 11.23 -1.37 -12.47
C TRP A 56 10.44 -2.02 -11.34
N HIS A 57 10.74 -1.70 -10.09
CA HIS A 57 10.01 -2.31 -8.98
C HIS A 57 8.52 -1.96 -8.95
N ARG A 58 8.13 -0.77 -9.41
CA ARG A 58 6.71 -0.40 -9.60
C ARG A 58 5.99 -1.37 -10.54
N GLU A 59 6.55 -1.62 -11.71
CA GLU A 59 5.98 -2.56 -12.68
C GLU A 59 6.00 -4.00 -12.16
N PHE A 60 7.07 -4.38 -11.46
CA PHE A 60 7.21 -5.70 -10.86
C PHE A 60 6.12 -5.99 -9.83
N VAL A 61 5.87 -5.05 -8.90
CA VAL A 61 4.77 -5.15 -7.93
C VAL A 61 3.41 -5.15 -8.64
N ARG A 62 3.22 -4.34 -9.68
CA ARG A 62 1.97 -4.30 -10.44
C ARG A 62 1.67 -5.64 -11.14
N ILE A 63 2.66 -6.27 -11.75
CA ILE A 63 2.48 -7.58 -12.41
C ILE A 63 2.17 -8.66 -11.36
N PHE A 64 2.83 -8.62 -10.19
CA PHE A 64 2.49 -9.52 -9.09
C PHE A 64 1.05 -9.32 -8.61
N GLU A 65 0.62 -8.06 -8.45
CA GLU A 65 -0.74 -7.69 -8.07
C GLU A 65 -1.79 -8.20 -9.07
N VAL A 66 -1.51 -8.11 -10.38
CA VAL A 66 -2.38 -8.68 -11.45
C VAL A 66 -2.42 -10.20 -11.40
N ALA A 67 -1.36 -10.86 -10.95
CA ALA A 67 -1.30 -12.32 -10.83
C ALA A 67 -2.07 -12.86 -9.61
N LEU A 68 -2.41 -12.00 -8.63
CA LEU A 68 -3.17 -12.43 -7.45
C LEU A 68 -4.58 -12.88 -7.88
N PRO A 69 -5.01 -14.09 -7.50
CA PRO A 69 -6.41 -14.47 -7.66
C PRO A 69 -7.31 -13.55 -6.81
N PRO A 70 -8.59 -13.40 -7.17
CA PRO A 70 -9.52 -12.64 -6.35
C PRO A 70 -9.67 -13.27 -4.96
N SER A 71 -10.17 -12.48 -4.01
CA SER A 71 -10.49 -12.92 -2.66
C SER A 71 -11.49 -14.06 -2.65
N THR A 72 -11.67 -14.71 -1.50
CA THR A 72 -12.70 -15.75 -1.33
C THR A 72 -14.12 -15.25 -1.58
N SER A 73 -14.36 -13.93 -1.49
CA SER A 73 -15.62 -13.26 -1.81
C SER A 73 -15.67 -12.68 -3.24
N GLY A 74 -14.67 -12.95 -4.08
CA GLY A 74 -14.61 -12.52 -5.48
C GLY A 74 -14.10 -11.09 -5.69
N GLN A 75 -13.54 -10.43 -4.67
CA GLN A 75 -13.02 -9.08 -4.79
C GLN A 75 -11.61 -9.09 -5.38
N THR A 76 -11.31 -8.14 -6.27
CA THR A 76 -9.92 -7.90 -6.71
C THR A 76 -9.09 -7.45 -5.52
N LEU A 77 -7.93 -8.07 -5.33
CA LEU A 77 -7.00 -7.76 -4.26
C LEU A 77 -5.95 -6.76 -4.73
N SER A 78 -5.46 -5.95 -3.80
CA SER A 78 -4.30 -5.08 -3.95
C SER A 78 -3.15 -5.57 -3.08
N VAL A 79 -1.92 -5.33 -3.49
CA VAL A 79 -0.74 -5.54 -2.63
C VAL A 79 -0.75 -4.46 -1.53
N PRO A 80 -0.82 -4.83 -0.23
CA PRO A 80 -0.69 -3.85 0.83
C PRO A 80 0.76 -3.37 0.94
N TYR A 81 0.97 -2.20 1.51
CA TYR A 81 2.31 -1.71 1.82
C TYR A 81 2.61 -1.86 3.31
N TRP A 82 3.87 -2.13 3.65
CA TRP A 82 4.34 -2.10 5.04
C TRP A 82 5.06 -0.79 5.31
N ASP A 83 4.44 0.06 6.13
CA ASP A 83 5.08 1.26 6.66
C ASP A 83 5.97 0.91 7.86
N TRP A 84 7.25 0.70 7.60
CA TRP A 84 8.25 0.33 8.61
C TRP A 84 8.59 1.48 9.57
N THR A 85 8.20 2.73 9.25
CA THR A 85 8.40 3.87 10.15
C THR A 85 7.42 3.86 11.32
N ASP A 86 6.30 3.15 11.16
CA ASP A 86 5.32 2.94 12.21
C ASP A 86 5.65 1.70 13.04
N THR A 87 6.35 1.93 14.16
CA THR A 87 6.78 0.88 15.09
C THR A 87 5.62 0.13 15.74
N GLY A 88 4.39 0.66 15.69
CA GLY A 88 3.19 0.03 16.24
C GLY A 88 2.54 -0.99 15.30
N SER A 89 2.97 -1.06 14.03
CA SER A 89 2.30 -1.83 12.98
C SER A 89 3.19 -2.90 12.38
N SER A 90 3.33 -4.00 13.11
CA SER A 90 4.13 -5.15 12.70
C SER A 90 3.34 -6.09 11.75
N PRO A 91 3.90 -6.48 10.59
CA PRO A 91 3.31 -7.52 9.75
C PRO A 91 3.62 -8.95 10.25
N TRP A 92 4.45 -9.08 11.31
CA TRP A 92 5.07 -10.34 11.76
C TRP A 92 4.17 -11.17 12.68
N THR A 93 2.95 -11.45 12.23
CA THR A 93 2.00 -12.32 12.93
C THR A 93 1.81 -13.64 12.18
N ASP A 94 1.45 -14.69 12.90
CA ASP A 94 1.29 -16.04 12.32
C ASP A 94 0.14 -16.12 11.29
N ASP A 95 -0.88 -15.27 11.43
CA ASP A 95 -1.99 -15.13 10.47
C ASP A 95 -1.62 -14.32 9.23
N PHE A 96 -0.43 -13.70 9.20
CA PHE A 96 0.02 -12.85 8.09
C PHE A 96 1.42 -13.24 7.59
N MET A 97 2.48 -12.48 7.89
CA MET A 97 3.81 -12.73 7.32
C MET A 97 4.64 -13.77 8.07
N GLY A 98 4.24 -14.21 9.26
CA GLY A 98 5.05 -15.07 10.14
C GLY A 98 6.23 -14.33 10.78
N GLY A 99 6.83 -14.94 11.81
CA GLY A 99 7.86 -14.28 12.63
C GLY A 99 9.29 -14.36 12.10
N ASN A 100 10.24 -14.13 13.02
CA ASN A 100 11.68 -14.23 12.80
C ASN A 100 12.13 -15.69 12.62
N GLY A 101 13.35 -15.89 12.13
CA GLY A 101 14.02 -17.18 12.11
C GLY A 101 14.43 -17.66 13.50
N ARG A 102 14.50 -18.98 13.68
CA ARG A 102 15.09 -19.57 14.89
C ARG A 102 16.61 -19.39 14.90
N ALA A 103 17.20 -19.33 16.08
CA ALA A 103 18.65 -19.30 16.22
C ALA A 103 19.33 -20.55 15.61
N GLY A 104 20.45 -20.33 14.94
CA GLY A 104 21.33 -21.38 14.41
C GLY A 104 21.22 -21.62 12.90
N ASP A 105 20.03 -21.48 12.31
CA ASP A 105 19.84 -21.62 10.86
C ASP A 105 18.85 -20.61 10.25
N ASP A 106 18.45 -19.60 11.02
CA ASP A 106 17.57 -18.49 10.63
C ASP A 106 16.21 -18.92 10.04
N ARG A 107 15.83 -20.19 10.23
CA ARG A 107 14.62 -20.76 9.62
C ARG A 107 13.36 -20.18 10.26
N VAL A 108 12.47 -19.65 9.43
CA VAL A 108 11.13 -19.23 9.87
C VAL A 108 10.32 -20.47 10.27
N MET A 109 9.83 -20.47 11.51
CA MET A 109 9.17 -21.63 12.11
C MET A 109 7.65 -21.47 12.26
N THR A 110 7.13 -20.25 12.11
CA THR A 110 5.71 -19.94 12.34
C THR A 110 5.06 -19.26 11.13
N GLY A 111 3.73 -19.22 11.15
CA GLY A 111 2.92 -18.62 10.10
C GLY A 111 2.86 -19.41 8.79
N ARG A 112 2.13 -18.85 7.83
CA ARG A 112 1.76 -19.51 6.56
C ARG A 112 2.91 -19.64 5.55
N PHE A 113 4.06 -19.04 5.84
CA PHE A 113 5.26 -19.06 4.99
C PHE A 113 6.42 -19.85 5.61
N ALA A 114 6.20 -20.53 6.74
CA ALA A 114 7.15 -21.51 7.26
C ALA A 114 7.20 -22.77 6.37
N ILE A 115 8.33 -23.47 6.39
CA ILE A 115 8.50 -24.72 5.64
C ILE A 115 7.52 -25.82 6.08
N SER A 116 7.08 -25.82 7.35
CA SER A 116 6.06 -26.73 7.88
C SER A 116 4.68 -26.52 7.25
N ALA A 117 4.39 -25.32 6.73
CA ALA A 117 3.21 -25.02 5.95
C ALA A 117 3.38 -25.35 4.44
N GLY A 118 4.56 -25.84 4.05
CA GLY A 118 4.90 -26.22 2.67
C GLY A 118 5.54 -25.10 1.83
N TRP A 119 5.83 -23.93 2.42
CA TRP A 119 6.46 -22.83 1.68
C TRP A 119 7.92 -23.17 1.38
N ASN A 120 8.22 -23.41 0.10
CA ASN A 120 9.56 -23.71 -0.37
C ASN A 120 10.13 -22.50 -1.10
N CYS A 121 11.29 -22.04 -0.66
CA CYS A 121 12.08 -21.04 -1.37
C CYS A 121 12.86 -21.72 -2.50
N ILE A 122 12.98 -21.01 -3.62
CA ILE A 122 13.87 -21.43 -4.70
C ILE A 122 15.15 -20.61 -4.66
N ASP A 123 16.25 -21.25 -5.00
CA ASP A 123 17.50 -20.54 -5.14
C ASP A 123 18.16 -20.88 -6.49
N PRO A 124 18.05 -19.98 -7.46
CA PRO A 124 18.74 -20.15 -8.73
C PRO A 124 20.27 -20.23 -8.58
N SER A 125 20.89 -19.64 -7.53
CA SER A 125 22.34 -19.76 -7.28
C SER A 125 22.72 -21.04 -6.53
N ARG A 126 21.77 -21.73 -5.92
CA ARG A 126 21.91 -22.98 -5.13
C ARG A 126 22.80 -22.86 -3.89
N GLU A 127 22.90 -21.68 -3.33
CA GLU A 127 23.71 -21.35 -2.16
C GLU A 127 22.91 -21.35 -0.85
N ILE A 128 21.57 -21.34 -0.91
CA ILE A 128 20.72 -21.31 0.30
C ILE A 128 19.76 -22.51 0.40
N PRO A 129 19.38 -22.90 1.63
CA PRO A 129 18.36 -23.92 1.85
C PRO A 129 16.99 -23.55 1.25
N SER A 130 16.16 -24.55 0.98
CA SER A 130 14.84 -24.38 0.36
C SER A 130 13.75 -23.85 1.32
N TYR A 131 14.11 -23.39 2.51
CA TYR A 131 13.16 -22.84 3.49
C TYR A 131 13.39 -21.34 3.68
N LEU A 132 12.32 -20.63 4.03
CA LEU A 132 12.38 -19.20 4.30
C LEU A 132 13.26 -18.93 5.53
N ARG A 133 14.16 -17.96 5.38
CA ARG A 133 15.06 -17.48 6.43
C ARG A 133 14.87 -15.99 6.69
N ARG A 134 14.92 -15.62 7.97
CA ARG A 134 14.90 -14.23 8.46
C ARG A 134 15.77 -14.12 9.70
N GLN A 135 16.42 -12.98 9.89
CA GLN A 135 17.25 -12.71 11.05
C GLN A 135 17.14 -11.24 11.45
N PHE A 136 15.98 -10.88 12.02
CA PHE A 136 15.64 -9.50 12.34
C PHE A 136 16.72 -8.81 13.17
N GLY A 137 17.17 -7.64 12.70
CA GLY A 137 18.09 -6.77 13.41
C GLY A 137 19.57 -7.17 13.34
N ALA A 138 19.92 -8.30 12.70
CA ALA A 138 21.29 -8.79 12.69
C ALA A 138 22.22 -8.02 11.75
N GLY A 139 21.75 -7.70 10.53
CA GLY A 139 22.52 -6.91 9.57
C GLY A 139 22.58 -5.43 9.95
N VAL A 140 21.47 -4.88 10.46
CA VAL A 140 21.35 -3.52 10.99
C VAL A 140 20.35 -3.51 12.16
N PRO A 141 20.60 -2.76 13.25
CA PRO A 141 19.81 -2.89 14.49
C PRO A 141 18.45 -2.18 14.47
N HIS A 142 18.17 -1.34 13.48
CA HIS A 142 16.94 -0.56 13.38
C HIS A 142 16.45 -0.43 11.93
N LEU A 143 15.16 -0.10 11.79
CA LEU A 143 14.49 0.26 10.54
C LEU A 143 14.57 1.78 10.29
N PRO A 144 14.25 2.26 9.07
CA PRO A 144 14.24 3.70 8.79
C PRO A 144 13.22 4.44 9.66
N THR A 145 13.60 5.61 10.14
CA THR A 145 12.72 6.48 10.92
C THR A 145 11.88 7.38 10.00
N ALA A 146 10.84 8.01 10.55
CA ALA A 146 10.10 9.05 9.83
C ALA A 146 10.98 10.25 9.45
N GLY A 147 12.02 10.55 10.24
CA GLY A 147 13.01 11.58 9.93
C GLY A 147 13.85 11.20 8.70
N ASP A 148 14.34 9.96 8.64
CA ASP A 148 15.09 9.45 7.48
C ASP A 148 14.25 9.53 6.20
N VAL A 149 12.96 9.17 6.29
CA VAL A 149 12.03 9.28 5.15
C VAL A 149 11.81 10.74 4.76
N SER A 150 11.63 11.66 5.71
CA SER A 150 11.47 13.09 5.43
C SER A 150 12.72 13.67 4.73
N ASP A 151 13.91 13.32 5.21
CA ASP A 151 15.17 13.77 4.63
C ASP A 151 15.38 13.20 3.22
N CYS A 152 15.01 11.92 3.02
CA CYS A 152 15.00 11.29 1.69
C CYS A 152 14.05 12.02 0.73
N LEU A 153 12.81 12.27 1.15
CA LEU A 153 11.78 12.91 0.32
C LEU A 153 12.13 14.35 -0.04
N ALA A 154 12.92 15.05 0.78
CA ALA A 154 13.39 16.40 0.46
C ALA A 154 14.46 16.44 -0.66
N MET A 155 15.06 15.30 -1.02
CA MET A 155 16.13 15.27 -2.02
C MET A 155 15.64 15.54 -3.43
N THR A 156 16.43 16.33 -4.16
CA THR A 156 16.32 16.55 -5.59
C THR A 156 17.73 16.57 -6.20
N PRO A 157 17.90 16.23 -7.49
CA PRO A 157 16.88 15.78 -8.45
C PRO A 157 16.43 14.33 -8.22
N TYR A 158 15.51 13.82 -9.06
CA TYR A 158 15.16 12.39 -9.12
C TYR A 158 16.40 11.49 -9.11
N ASP A 159 17.28 11.71 -10.08
CA ASP A 159 18.58 11.05 -10.20
C ASP A 159 19.61 11.97 -10.88
N SER A 160 20.89 11.65 -10.75
CA SER A 160 22.00 12.45 -11.22
C SER A 160 23.14 11.60 -11.80
N GLU A 161 23.90 12.19 -12.72
CA GLU A 161 25.14 11.61 -13.23
C GLU A 161 26.11 11.26 -12.08
N PRO A 162 26.91 10.18 -12.21
CA PRO A 162 27.06 9.32 -13.38
C PRO A 162 26.01 8.18 -13.48
N TRP A 163 24.82 8.36 -12.89
CA TRP A 163 23.69 7.41 -12.83
C TRP A 163 23.97 6.20 -11.93
N GLU A 164 25.17 5.67 -11.99
CA GLU A 164 25.72 4.69 -11.06
C GLU A 164 26.57 5.40 -9.98
N GLY A 165 26.89 4.70 -8.89
CA GLY A 165 27.76 5.20 -7.83
C GLY A 165 27.13 6.24 -6.89
N VAL A 166 27.99 7.01 -6.20
CA VAL A 166 27.62 7.87 -5.07
C VAL A 166 27.52 9.34 -5.47
N SER A 167 26.36 9.77 -5.93
CA SER A 167 26.00 11.19 -6.10
C SER A 167 24.69 11.50 -5.39
N GLN A 168 24.43 12.78 -5.09
CA GLN A 168 23.18 13.14 -4.43
C GLN A 168 22.01 13.00 -5.39
N SER A 169 21.02 12.19 -5.00
CA SER A 169 19.71 12.14 -5.64
C SER A 169 18.68 11.41 -4.77
N PHE A 170 17.40 11.70 -5.03
CA PHE A 170 16.28 11.03 -4.40
C PHE A 170 16.32 9.51 -4.59
N ARG A 171 16.46 9.03 -5.84
CA ARG A 171 16.49 7.60 -6.15
C ARG A 171 17.60 6.89 -5.37
N LYS A 172 18.81 7.45 -5.32
CA LYS A 172 19.96 6.84 -4.63
C LYS A 172 19.75 6.79 -3.12
N SER A 173 19.14 7.80 -2.50
CA SER A 173 18.81 7.76 -1.08
C SER A 173 17.69 6.75 -0.80
N LEU A 174 16.60 6.80 -1.57
CA LEU A 174 15.48 5.88 -1.39
C LEU A 174 15.89 4.43 -1.59
N GLU A 175 16.76 4.14 -2.56
CA GLU A 175 17.34 2.81 -2.76
C GLU A 175 18.31 2.41 -1.64
N GLY A 176 19.03 3.37 -1.05
CA GLY A 176 20.03 3.12 0.00
C GLY A 176 21.46 3.00 -0.53
N VAL A 177 21.78 3.71 -1.61
CA VAL A 177 23.16 3.89 -2.13
C VAL A 177 23.88 5.01 -1.39
N ILE A 178 23.15 6.00 -0.89
CA ILE A 178 23.63 7.11 -0.06
C ILE A 178 22.74 7.25 1.18
N THR A 179 23.19 8.02 2.17
CA THR A 179 22.39 8.36 3.35
C THR A 179 21.38 9.47 3.04
N PRO A 180 20.14 9.41 3.60
CA PRO A 180 19.59 8.32 4.41
C PRO A 180 19.36 7.04 3.58
N ASP A 181 19.73 5.90 4.17
CA ASP A 181 19.59 4.57 3.56
C ASP A 181 18.23 4.00 3.91
N ILE A 182 17.32 3.92 2.92
CA ILE A 182 15.94 3.53 3.16
C ILE A 182 15.69 2.06 2.78
N HIS A 183 15.63 1.73 1.49
CA HIS A 183 15.31 0.39 1.00
C HIS A 183 16.32 -0.67 1.43
N ASN A 184 17.62 -0.46 1.16
CA ASN A 184 18.64 -1.45 1.48
C ASN A 184 18.71 -1.72 3.00
N MET A 185 18.48 -0.71 3.84
CA MET A 185 18.41 -0.89 5.28
C MET A 185 17.29 -1.85 5.71
N VAL A 186 16.11 -1.79 5.10
CA VAL A 186 15.01 -2.71 5.42
C VAL A 186 15.34 -4.15 4.98
N HIS A 187 15.94 -4.33 3.80
CA HIS A 187 16.43 -5.65 3.36
C HIS A 187 17.42 -6.26 4.36
N ARG A 188 18.41 -5.48 4.80
CA ARG A 188 19.41 -5.92 5.81
C ARG A 188 18.83 -6.09 7.21
N TRP A 189 17.79 -5.33 7.56
CA TRP A 189 17.13 -5.49 8.86
C TRP A 189 16.36 -6.81 8.92
N ILE A 190 15.66 -7.19 7.84
CA ILE A 190 14.93 -8.47 7.80
C ILE A 190 15.90 -9.65 7.78
N GLY A 191 16.98 -9.55 7.02
CA GLY A 191 17.98 -10.60 6.90
C GLY A 191 17.54 -11.82 6.11
N GLY A 192 18.37 -12.86 6.11
CA GLY A 192 18.03 -14.15 5.50
C GLY A 192 17.77 -14.04 3.99
N ASN A 193 16.60 -14.47 3.53
CA ASN A 193 16.26 -14.38 2.10
C ASN A 193 16.21 -12.95 1.59
N MET A 194 15.77 -11.99 2.42
CA MET A 194 15.64 -10.59 1.99
C MET A 194 16.99 -9.93 1.67
N GLU A 195 18.13 -10.44 2.12
CA GLU A 195 19.45 -9.88 1.76
C GLU A 195 19.99 -10.37 0.40
N LEU A 196 19.27 -11.26 -0.27
CA LEU A 196 19.75 -11.91 -1.49
C LEU A 196 19.06 -11.32 -2.72
N THR A 197 19.65 -11.55 -3.90
CA THR A 197 18.96 -11.27 -5.18
C THR A 197 17.69 -12.11 -5.34
N SER A 198 17.54 -13.17 -4.55
CA SER A 198 16.33 -13.98 -4.47
C SER A 198 15.37 -13.51 -3.36
N SER A 199 15.48 -12.26 -2.90
CA SER A 199 14.64 -11.65 -1.87
C SER A 199 13.12 -11.79 -2.06
N PRO A 200 12.55 -11.86 -3.28
CA PRO A 200 11.13 -12.15 -3.44
C PRO A 200 10.70 -13.54 -2.94
N ASN A 201 11.62 -14.43 -2.56
CA ASN A 201 11.28 -15.66 -1.83
C ASN A 201 10.55 -15.38 -0.51
N ASP A 202 10.79 -14.23 0.09
CA ASP A 202 10.06 -13.74 1.25
C ASP A 202 8.87 -12.88 0.79
N PRO A 203 7.62 -13.28 1.07
CA PRO A 203 6.44 -12.50 0.67
C PRO A 203 6.39 -11.07 1.21
N VAL A 204 7.14 -10.73 2.26
CA VAL A 204 7.24 -9.35 2.73
C VAL A 204 7.90 -8.42 1.72
N PHE A 205 8.67 -8.95 0.76
CA PHE A 205 9.24 -8.20 -0.37
C PHE A 205 8.17 -7.33 -1.04
N TRP A 206 6.99 -7.89 -1.31
CA TRP A 206 5.91 -7.19 -2.00
C TRP A 206 5.38 -6.03 -1.17
N LEU A 207 5.26 -6.20 0.15
CA LEU A 207 4.82 -5.16 1.07
C LEU A 207 5.87 -4.04 1.21
N HIS A 208 7.14 -4.42 1.26
CA HIS A 208 8.25 -3.48 1.34
C HIS A 208 8.34 -2.64 0.07
N HIS A 209 8.36 -3.26 -1.12
CA HIS A 209 8.44 -2.55 -2.39
C HIS A 209 7.16 -1.76 -2.72
N ALA A 210 5.98 -2.18 -2.25
CA ALA A 210 4.79 -1.35 -2.32
C ALA A 210 4.91 -0.06 -1.49
N ASN A 211 5.67 -0.07 -0.37
CA ASN A 211 5.96 1.14 0.40
C ASN A 211 7.04 2.00 -0.28
N ILE A 212 8.07 1.41 -0.88
CA ILE A 212 9.04 2.15 -1.70
C ILE A 212 8.34 2.87 -2.85
N ASP A 213 7.41 2.18 -3.51
CA ASP A 213 6.57 2.76 -4.55
C ASP A 213 5.65 3.88 -4.05
N ARG A 214 5.10 3.74 -2.82
CA ARG A 214 4.32 4.79 -2.14
C ARG A 214 5.15 6.05 -1.92
N LEU A 215 6.37 5.89 -1.44
CA LEU A 215 7.29 7.02 -1.18
C LEU A 215 7.68 7.73 -2.48
N TRP A 216 7.84 6.98 -3.58
CA TRP A 216 8.05 7.61 -4.88
C TRP A 216 6.82 8.41 -5.34
N ALA A 217 5.61 7.86 -5.21
CA ALA A 217 4.37 8.59 -5.51
C ALA A 217 4.21 9.86 -4.63
N GLN A 218 4.57 9.78 -3.36
CA GLN A 218 4.60 10.94 -2.45
C GLN A 218 5.61 12.00 -2.93
N TRP A 219 6.84 11.60 -3.24
CA TRP A 219 7.86 12.49 -3.76
C TRP A 219 7.42 13.20 -5.05
N GLN A 220 6.78 12.48 -5.98
CA GLN A 220 6.25 13.09 -7.22
C GLN A 220 5.19 14.17 -6.95
N ARG A 221 4.36 13.99 -5.91
CA ARG A 221 3.37 14.99 -5.49
C ARG A 221 4.00 16.20 -4.83
N GLU A 222 5.05 15.99 -4.02
CA GLU A 222 5.76 17.05 -3.30
C GLU A 222 6.69 17.85 -4.22
N HIS A 223 7.18 17.25 -5.31
CA HIS A 223 8.08 17.85 -6.29
C HIS A 223 7.49 17.86 -7.70
N PRO A 224 6.37 18.56 -7.96
CA PRO A 224 5.65 18.49 -9.24
C PRO A 224 6.43 19.06 -10.44
N THR A 225 7.55 19.73 -10.19
CA THR A 225 8.45 20.27 -11.24
C THR A 225 9.64 19.34 -11.54
N GLU A 226 9.89 18.36 -10.69
CA GLU A 226 10.92 17.36 -10.95
C GLU A 226 10.41 16.27 -11.89
N THR A 227 11.31 15.75 -12.71
CA THR A 227 11.01 14.69 -13.68
C THR A 227 11.96 13.52 -13.48
N TYR A 228 11.56 12.32 -13.93
CA TYR A 228 12.48 11.19 -14.09
C TYR A 228 13.75 11.63 -14.84
N ARG A 229 14.92 11.14 -14.43
CA ARG A 229 16.19 11.35 -15.11
C ARG A 229 16.90 10.00 -15.18
N PRO A 230 17.52 9.65 -16.32
CA PRO A 230 17.80 10.48 -17.49
C PRO A 230 16.63 10.60 -18.48
N GLN A 231 16.50 11.78 -19.09
CA GLN A 231 15.58 12.02 -20.21
C GLN A 231 16.13 11.44 -21.53
N SER A 232 17.44 11.63 -21.75
CA SER A 232 18.21 11.07 -22.87
C SER A 232 19.70 11.09 -22.50
N GLY A 233 20.53 10.39 -23.28
CA GLY A 233 22.00 10.39 -23.09
C GLY A 233 22.51 9.57 -21.91
N GLY A 234 21.61 8.98 -21.10
CA GLY A 234 21.96 8.00 -20.09
C GLY A 234 22.17 6.59 -20.67
N PRO A 235 22.56 5.62 -19.83
CA PRO A 235 22.82 4.26 -20.27
C PRO A 235 21.62 3.61 -20.99
N PRO A 236 21.84 2.75 -22.00
CA PRO A 236 20.75 2.07 -22.70
C PRO A 236 19.84 1.28 -21.75
N GLY A 237 18.52 1.45 -21.92
CA GLY A 237 17.52 0.81 -21.07
C GLY A 237 17.11 1.66 -19.85
N GLN A 238 17.78 2.79 -19.62
CA GLN A 238 17.55 3.64 -18.45
C GLN A 238 16.94 5.00 -18.77
N ASN A 239 16.90 5.42 -20.05
CA ASN A 239 16.28 6.68 -20.44
C ASN A 239 14.76 6.59 -20.35
N VAL A 240 14.09 7.72 -20.15
CA VAL A 240 12.61 7.77 -20.04
C VAL A 240 11.89 7.10 -21.21
N GLY A 241 12.48 7.19 -22.41
CA GLY A 241 11.93 6.60 -23.63
C GLY A 241 12.30 5.12 -23.83
N ASP A 242 13.22 4.57 -23.04
CA ASP A 242 13.71 3.21 -23.26
C ASP A 242 12.71 2.16 -22.79
N LEU A 243 12.77 0.97 -23.41
CA LEU A 243 12.12 -0.23 -22.91
C LEU A 243 12.84 -0.70 -21.64
N MET A 244 12.10 -1.32 -20.74
CA MET A 244 12.58 -1.74 -19.43
C MET A 244 12.62 -3.27 -19.34
N PRO A 245 13.76 -3.94 -19.61
CA PRO A 245 13.85 -5.39 -19.54
C PRO A 245 13.59 -5.94 -18.12
N PRO A 246 12.98 -7.13 -17.97
CA PRO A 246 12.55 -8.03 -19.04
C PRO A 246 11.18 -7.69 -19.65
N TRP A 247 10.54 -6.59 -19.26
CA TRP A 247 9.26 -6.14 -19.83
C TRP A 247 9.49 -5.51 -21.20
N SER A 248 9.71 -6.37 -22.18
CA SER A 248 10.04 -6.02 -23.57
C SER A 248 9.00 -5.13 -24.27
N SER A 249 7.83 -4.91 -23.68
CA SER A 249 6.77 -4.03 -24.17
C SER A 249 6.51 -2.79 -23.30
N VAL A 250 7.20 -2.63 -22.16
CA VAL A 250 6.97 -1.54 -21.21
C VAL A 250 8.12 -0.56 -21.27
N ARG A 251 7.80 0.71 -21.52
CA ARG A 251 8.77 1.82 -21.43
C ARG A 251 8.82 2.38 -20.03
N VAL A 252 9.96 2.96 -19.66
CA VAL A 252 10.10 3.70 -18.39
C VAL A 252 9.00 4.76 -18.26
N SER A 253 8.72 5.53 -19.32
CA SER A 253 7.66 6.55 -19.35
C SER A 253 6.27 6.01 -19.02
N ALA A 254 5.99 4.73 -19.31
CA ALA A 254 4.66 4.15 -19.16
C ALA A 254 4.27 3.89 -17.70
N VAL A 255 5.25 3.90 -16.78
CA VAL A 255 5.03 3.57 -15.36
C VAL A 255 5.32 4.75 -14.42
N LEU A 256 5.68 5.92 -14.95
CA LEU A 256 5.98 7.08 -14.11
C LEU A 256 4.77 7.58 -13.32
N ASP A 257 3.56 7.47 -13.87
CA ASP A 257 2.32 7.82 -13.19
C ASP A 257 1.57 6.56 -12.75
N HIS A 258 1.55 6.30 -11.43
CA HIS A 258 0.85 5.14 -10.88
C HIS A 258 -0.66 5.20 -11.08
N ARG A 259 -1.26 6.39 -11.21
CA ARG A 259 -2.71 6.55 -11.43
C ARG A 259 -3.10 6.07 -12.83
N SER A 260 -2.27 6.34 -13.83
CA SER A 260 -2.42 5.79 -15.18
C SER A 260 -2.32 4.25 -15.23
N LEU A 261 -1.68 3.63 -14.23
CA LEU A 261 -1.62 2.18 -14.06
C LEU A 261 -2.86 1.61 -13.34
N GLY A 262 -3.79 2.46 -12.91
CA GLY A 262 -5.08 2.06 -12.35
C GLY A 262 -5.13 1.89 -10.83
N TYR A 263 -4.11 2.35 -10.10
CA TYR A 263 -4.10 2.28 -8.64
C TYR A 263 -3.69 3.60 -7.96
N VAL A 264 -4.04 3.72 -6.67
CA VAL A 264 -3.66 4.80 -5.75
C VAL A 264 -3.32 4.22 -4.38
N TYR A 265 -2.74 5.04 -3.51
CA TYR A 265 -2.56 4.73 -2.10
C TYR A 265 -3.67 5.32 -1.24
N ASP A 266 -3.97 4.66 -0.12
CA ASP A 266 -4.96 5.13 0.87
C ASP A 266 -4.67 6.55 1.41
N ILE A 267 -3.39 6.93 1.51
CA ILE A 267 -2.95 8.29 1.89
C ILE A 267 -3.23 9.37 0.83
N GLU A 268 -3.71 8.99 -0.35
CA GLU A 268 -4.08 9.92 -1.42
C GLU A 268 -5.58 10.27 -1.42
N ASN A 269 -6.28 9.92 -0.35
CA ASN A 269 -7.67 10.27 -0.12
C ASN A 269 -8.62 9.78 -1.24
N PRO A 270 -8.60 8.48 -1.61
CA PRO A 270 -9.44 7.95 -2.68
C PRO A 270 -10.94 8.13 -2.36
N THR A 271 -11.77 8.28 -3.40
CA THR A 271 -13.23 8.32 -3.21
C THR A 271 -13.73 6.94 -2.78
N ALA A 272 -14.53 6.90 -1.72
CA ALA A 272 -15.15 5.70 -1.21
C ALA A 272 -16.09 5.05 -2.25
N GLN A 273 -16.19 3.72 -2.20
CA GLN A 273 -17.00 2.95 -3.15
C GLN A 273 -17.82 1.88 -2.43
N GLY A 274 -18.93 1.47 -3.07
CA GLY A 274 -19.79 0.40 -2.55
C GLY A 274 -20.55 0.81 -1.30
N ASP A 275 -20.47 0.00 -0.25
CA ASP A 275 -21.22 0.14 1.00
C ASP A 275 -20.37 0.67 2.17
N ARG A 276 -19.17 1.19 1.93
CA ARG A 276 -18.22 1.48 3.02
C ARG A 276 -17.19 2.55 2.69
N MET A 277 -16.62 3.13 3.74
CA MET A 277 -15.41 3.95 3.70
C MET A 277 -14.35 3.27 4.57
N TYR A 278 -13.23 2.91 3.96
CA TYR A 278 -12.04 2.45 4.67
C TYR A 278 -11.21 3.63 5.16
N PRO A 279 -10.28 3.44 6.11
CA PRO A 279 -9.28 4.45 6.46
C PRO A 279 -8.62 5.08 5.22
N GLY A 280 -8.60 6.41 5.19
CA GLY A 280 -8.14 7.23 4.07
C GLY A 280 -9.22 7.51 3.00
N ASP A 281 -10.31 6.75 2.93
CA ASP A 281 -11.34 6.99 1.93
C ASP A 281 -12.12 8.29 2.22
N THR A 282 -12.60 8.92 1.15
CA THR A 282 -13.29 10.21 1.22
C THR A 282 -14.61 10.22 0.45
N LEU A 283 -15.50 11.13 0.85
CA LEU A 283 -16.63 11.59 0.05
C LEU A 283 -16.47 13.10 -0.16
N ARG A 284 -16.47 13.55 -1.42
CA ARG A 284 -16.51 14.95 -1.82
C ARG A 284 -17.95 15.35 -2.15
N GLY A 285 -18.22 16.65 -2.28
CA GLY A 285 -19.57 17.14 -2.54
C GLY A 285 -20.21 16.45 -3.75
N GLY A 286 -21.31 15.73 -3.53
CA GLY A 286 -22.03 14.91 -4.51
C GLY A 286 -21.70 13.41 -4.49
N ASP A 287 -20.62 13.00 -3.82
CA ASP A 287 -20.25 11.58 -3.69
C ASP A 287 -21.18 10.85 -2.71
N SER A 288 -21.29 9.53 -2.89
CA SER A 288 -22.09 8.70 -2.00
C SER A 288 -21.62 7.25 -1.93
N ILE A 289 -21.94 6.59 -0.81
CA ILE A 289 -21.95 5.13 -0.69
C ILE A 289 -23.39 4.63 -0.56
N SER A 290 -23.64 3.38 -0.95
CA SER A 290 -24.98 2.80 -0.98
C SER A 290 -25.03 1.35 -0.52
N ALA A 291 -26.17 0.94 0.03
CA ALA A 291 -26.42 -0.42 0.48
C ALA A 291 -27.86 -0.86 0.17
N GLY A 292 -28.15 -2.15 0.39
CA GLY A 292 -29.49 -2.70 0.18
C GLY A 292 -29.98 -2.59 -1.28
N GLY A 293 -29.08 -2.73 -2.25
CA GLY A 293 -29.40 -2.58 -3.67
C GLY A 293 -29.71 -1.13 -4.08
N GLY A 294 -29.18 -0.14 -3.35
CA GLY A 294 -29.42 1.29 -3.59
C GLY A 294 -30.54 1.89 -2.75
N ARG A 295 -31.27 1.07 -1.97
CA ARG A 295 -32.33 1.52 -1.08
C ARG A 295 -31.84 2.53 -0.03
N TYR A 296 -30.60 2.39 0.42
CA TYR A 296 -30.01 3.33 1.38
C TYR A 296 -28.79 3.98 0.77
N ARG A 297 -28.68 5.29 0.95
CA ARG A 297 -27.57 6.07 0.39
C ARG A 297 -27.09 7.10 1.40
N LEU A 298 -25.80 7.05 1.72
CA LEU A 298 -25.11 8.08 2.48
C LEU A 298 -24.44 9.03 1.50
N VAL A 299 -24.87 10.28 1.47
CA VAL A 299 -24.44 11.31 0.52
C VAL A 299 -23.71 12.40 1.29
N TYR A 300 -22.52 12.81 0.81
CA TYR A 300 -21.95 14.08 1.23
C TYR A 300 -22.43 15.16 0.25
N GLU A 301 -23.41 15.94 0.68
CA GLU A 301 -24.12 16.90 -0.16
C GLU A 301 -23.24 18.11 -0.51
N THR A 302 -23.58 18.79 -1.59
CA THR A 302 -22.84 19.97 -2.08
C THR A 302 -23.01 21.21 -1.20
N ASP A 303 -23.85 21.15 -0.17
CA ASP A 303 -24.01 22.19 0.86
C ASP A 303 -23.15 21.94 2.12
N GLY A 304 -22.33 20.88 2.09
CA GLY A 304 -21.42 20.48 3.16
C GLY A 304 -22.01 19.48 4.16
N ASN A 305 -23.25 19.02 3.97
CA ASN A 305 -23.89 18.09 4.90
C ASN A 305 -23.67 16.61 4.55
N LEU A 306 -23.33 15.77 5.53
CA LEU A 306 -23.37 14.32 5.38
C LEU A 306 -24.76 13.79 5.78
N VAL A 307 -25.46 13.12 4.85
CA VAL A 307 -26.86 12.76 5.01
C VAL A 307 -27.15 11.33 4.57
N LEU A 308 -27.86 10.57 5.42
CA LEU A 308 -28.37 9.24 5.12
C LEU A 308 -29.82 9.32 4.64
N TYR A 309 -30.06 8.83 3.43
CA TYR A 309 -31.38 8.72 2.83
C TYR A 309 -31.83 7.27 2.69
N GLN A 310 -33.16 7.11 2.66
CA GLN A 310 -33.84 5.93 2.15
C GLN A 310 -34.55 6.30 0.83
N ASP A 311 -34.41 5.43 -0.17
CA ASP A 311 -35.01 5.64 -1.49
C ASP A 311 -36.54 5.80 -1.38
N GLY A 312 -37.07 6.74 -2.16
CA GLY A 312 -38.48 7.14 -2.11
C GLY A 312 -38.87 8.05 -0.93
N GLU A 313 -37.96 8.34 0.01
CA GLU A 313 -38.20 9.26 1.12
C GLU A 313 -37.42 10.56 0.94
N HIS A 314 -38.10 11.70 1.12
CA HIS A 314 -37.46 13.02 1.06
C HIS A 314 -36.90 13.48 2.40
N THR A 315 -37.24 12.79 3.48
CA THR A 315 -36.79 13.12 4.83
C THR A 315 -35.50 12.33 5.12
N PRO A 316 -34.42 13.00 5.58
CA PRO A 316 -33.22 12.31 6.05
C PRO A 316 -33.52 11.33 7.19
N ARG A 317 -32.91 10.14 7.15
CA ARG A 317 -32.90 9.21 8.29
C ARG A 317 -31.85 9.59 9.33
N TRP A 318 -30.77 10.23 8.90
CA TRP A 318 -29.71 10.76 9.75
C TRP A 318 -29.00 11.90 9.02
N SER A 319 -28.48 12.88 9.75
CA SER A 319 -27.70 13.98 9.20
C SER A 319 -26.63 14.43 10.20
N SER A 320 -25.48 14.88 9.68
CA SER A 320 -24.42 15.49 10.47
C SER A 320 -24.75 16.92 10.96
N GLY A 321 -25.75 17.58 10.37
CA GLY A 321 -26.12 18.96 10.74
C GLY A 321 -25.13 20.03 10.25
N THR A 322 -24.29 19.71 9.26
CA THR A 322 -23.18 20.57 8.82
C THR A 322 -23.49 21.42 7.59
N GLN A 323 -24.75 21.44 7.13
CA GLN A 323 -25.21 22.26 6.01
C GLN A 323 -24.85 23.74 6.17
N ARG A 324 -24.69 24.43 5.03
CA ARG A 324 -24.35 25.88 4.93
C ARG A 324 -22.91 26.21 5.34
N ARG A 325 -22.00 25.23 5.26
CA ARG A 325 -20.56 25.43 5.36
C ARG A 325 -19.94 25.33 3.95
N SER A 326 -18.71 25.81 3.79
CA SER A 326 -17.97 25.61 2.54
C SER A 326 -17.61 24.12 2.42
N PRO A 327 -18.17 23.37 1.45
CA PRO A 327 -17.95 21.92 1.40
C PRO A 327 -16.49 21.60 1.08
N GLY A 328 -15.85 20.82 1.95
CA GLY A 328 -14.53 20.25 1.71
C GLY A 328 -14.63 18.77 1.44
N MET A 329 -14.37 17.96 2.45
CA MET A 329 -14.35 16.51 2.34
C MET A 329 -14.78 15.83 3.63
N CYS A 330 -15.63 14.81 3.48
CA CYS A 330 -15.87 13.82 4.52
C CYS A 330 -14.79 12.74 4.41
N VAL A 331 -14.10 12.44 5.49
CA VAL A 331 -12.94 11.54 5.50
C VAL A 331 -13.09 10.52 6.62
N MET A 332 -12.93 9.24 6.29
CA MET A 332 -12.70 8.19 7.28
C MET A 332 -11.21 8.21 7.63
N GLN A 333 -10.88 8.78 8.78
CA GLN A 333 -9.50 9.04 9.19
C GLN A 333 -8.77 7.75 9.55
N MET A 334 -7.43 7.81 9.49
CA MET A 334 -6.58 6.65 9.83
C MET A 334 -6.64 6.29 11.31
N ASP A 335 -6.90 7.27 12.18
CA ASP A 335 -7.14 7.09 13.62
C ASP A 335 -8.50 6.44 13.92
N GLY A 336 -9.39 6.36 12.93
CA GLY A 336 -10.66 5.68 13.02
C GLY A 336 -11.87 6.58 13.25
N ASP A 337 -11.71 7.91 13.24
CA ASP A 337 -12.82 8.85 13.31
C ASP A 337 -13.41 9.14 11.91
N LEU A 338 -14.70 9.45 11.85
CA LEU A 338 -15.34 9.98 10.64
C LEU A 338 -15.49 11.49 10.79
N THR A 339 -14.96 12.24 9.83
CA THR A 339 -14.77 13.68 10.00
C THR A 339 -15.19 14.44 8.75
N ILE A 340 -15.56 15.71 8.92
CA ILE A 340 -15.81 16.63 7.82
C ILE A 340 -14.90 17.83 8.00
N ASP A 341 -14.08 18.06 6.98
CA ASP A 341 -13.26 19.26 6.85
C ASP A 341 -13.90 20.18 5.80
N ASP A 342 -13.82 21.50 5.99
CA ASP A 342 -14.26 22.49 5.01
C ASP A 342 -13.25 22.68 3.87
N ALA A 343 -13.57 23.55 2.91
CA ALA A 343 -12.72 23.80 1.74
C ALA A 343 -11.33 24.39 2.10
N ASP A 344 -11.19 24.99 3.29
CA ASP A 344 -9.92 25.53 3.80
C ASP A 344 -9.14 24.48 4.61
N GLY A 345 -9.65 23.25 4.70
CA GLY A 345 -9.06 22.15 5.45
C GLY A 345 -9.29 22.25 6.96
N GLN A 346 -10.23 23.09 7.41
CA GLN A 346 -10.58 23.17 8.84
C GLN A 346 -11.61 22.11 9.21
N ARG A 347 -11.35 21.41 10.31
CA ARG A 347 -12.30 20.43 10.88
C ARG A 347 -13.56 21.14 11.35
N VAL A 348 -14.70 20.83 10.74
CA VAL A 348 -16.01 21.39 11.10
C VAL A 348 -16.91 20.40 11.85
N TRP A 349 -16.66 19.10 11.71
CA TRP A 349 -17.43 18.06 12.40
C TRP A 349 -16.63 16.77 12.57
N SER A 350 -16.93 16.04 13.64
CA SER A 350 -16.34 14.75 14.00
C SER A 350 -17.44 13.88 14.58
N LEU A 351 -17.44 12.59 14.23
CA LEU A 351 -18.33 11.61 14.83
C LEU A 351 -17.95 11.33 16.30
N GLY A 352 -16.67 11.54 16.64
CA GLY A 352 -16.14 11.41 18.00
C GLY A 352 -15.84 9.97 18.38
N VAL A 353 -15.57 9.12 17.39
CA VAL A 353 -15.17 7.72 17.60
C VAL A 353 -13.67 7.60 17.44
N ASP A 354 -13.07 6.71 18.23
CA ASP A 354 -11.64 6.42 18.18
C ASP A 354 -11.45 4.91 17.99
N GLY A 355 -10.33 4.53 17.37
CA GLY A 355 -9.99 3.15 17.09
C GLY A 355 -9.30 3.04 15.75
N ARG A 356 -7.96 3.12 15.78
CA ARG A 356 -7.14 3.04 14.57
C ARG A 356 -7.57 1.89 13.65
N GLY A 357 -7.81 2.21 12.38
CA GLY A 357 -8.28 1.25 11.39
C GLY A 357 -9.77 0.95 11.42
N ASN A 358 -10.56 1.67 12.23
CA ASN A 358 -12.01 1.66 12.12
C ASN A 358 -12.43 2.02 10.69
N ARG A 359 -13.56 1.48 10.25
CA ARG A 359 -14.15 1.74 8.95
C ARG A 359 -15.64 2.02 9.08
N LEU A 360 -16.14 2.93 8.26
CA LEU A 360 -17.58 3.17 8.14
C LEU A 360 -18.19 2.15 7.18
N ARG A 361 -19.34 1.60 7.54
CA ARG A 361 -20.17 0.76 6.67
C ARG A 361 -21.61 1.25 6.70
N LEU A 362 -22.21 1.38 5.53
CA LEU A 362 -23.64 1.50 5.36
C LEU A 362 -24.24 0.08 5.26
N THR A 363 -25.12 -0.25 6.19
CA THR A 363 -25.69 -1.58 6.32
C THR A 363 -26.93 -1.77 5.45
N ALA A 364 -27.26 -3.02 5.11
CA ALA A 364 -28.40 -3.34 4.26
C ALA A 364 -29.77 -3.04 4.90
N ASP A 365 -29.83 -2.81 6.22
CA ASP A 365 -30.99 -2.35 6.96
C ASP A 365 -31.02 -0.82 7.17
N GLY A 366 -30.03 -0.11 6.63
CA GLY A 366 -30.02 1.35 6.55
C GLY A 366 -29.55 2.04 7.82
N ALA A 367 -28.54 1.48 8.48
CA ALA A 367 -27.77 2.16 9.51
C ALA A 367 -26.33 2.40 9.05
N MET A 368 -25.72 3.47 9.55
CA MET A 368 -24.28 3.66 9.51
C MET A 368 -23.64 2.93 10.69
N GLU A 369 -22.61 2.14 10.45
CA GLU A 369 -21.80 1.47 11.47
C GLU A 369 -20.35 1.84 11.32
N VAL A 370 -19.69 2.20 12.42
CA VAL A 370 -18.23 2.23 12.49
C VAL A 370 -17.77 0.95 13.15
N THR A 371 -16.91 0.19 12.46
CA THR A 371 -16.43 -1.13 12.90
C THR A 371 -14.91 -1.19 12.91
N GLY A 372 -14.36 -1.82 13.95
CA GLY A 372 -12.92 -2.03 14.09
C GLY A 372 -12.36 -3.14 13.20
N LEU A 373 -11.06 -3.41 13.32
CA LEU A 373 -10.36 -4.46 12.57
C LEU A 373 -10.86 -5.88 12.87
N SER A 374 -11.37 -6.12 14.08
CA SER A 374 -11.97 -7.38 14.52
C SER A 374 -13.45 -7.53 14.14
N GLY A 375 -14.06 -6.50 13.53
CA GLY A 375 -15.49 -6.45 13.27
C GLY A 375 -16.34 -5.99 14.46
N ALA A 376 -15.74 -5.66 15.60
CA ALA A 376 -16.47 -5.04 16.71
C ALA A 376 -17.06 -3.68 16.29
N ILE A 377 -18.33 -3.44 16.64
CA ILE A 377 -19.01 -2.18 16.36
C ILE A 377 -18.59 -1.15 17.40
N ALA A 378 -17.91 -0.09 16.96
CA ALA A 378 -17.53 1.06 17.78
C ALA A 378 -18.67 2.08 17.90
N TRP A 379 -19.48 2.21 16.85
CA TRP A 379 -20.63 3.10 16.81
C TRP A 379 -21.65 2.64 15.78
N ARG A 380 -22.93 2.92 16.03
CA ARG A 380 -24.02 2.68 15.07
C ARG A 380 -25.04 3.80 15.16
N SER A 381 -25.47 4.33 14.02
CA SER A 381 -26.48 5.39 13.96
C SER A 381 -27.80 4.92 14.56
N THR A 382 -28.42 5.75 15.40
CA THR A 382 -29.84 5.61 15.74
C THR A 382 -30.70 6.24 14.64
N HIS A 383 -32.02 6.03 14.68
CA HIS A 383 -32.97 6.64 13.72
C HIS A 383 -33.14 8.16 13.90
N ASP A 384 -32.39 8.77 14.82
CA ASP A 384 -32.60 10.16 15.21
C ASP A 384 -31.71 11.09 14.40
N VAL A 385 -32.33 12.13 13.85
CA VAL A 385 -31.65 13.28 13.29
C VAL A 385 -30.97 14.02 14.45
N MET A 386 -29.64 14.08 14.45
CA MET A 386 -28.91 14.96 15.35
C MET A 386 -29.22 16.41 14.91
N VAL A 387 -30.01 17.12 15.72
CA VAL A 387 -30.43 18.52 15.47
C VAL A 387 -29.35 19.50 15.90
#